data_AF-A0A219B5E1-F1
#
_entry.id   AF-A0A219B5E1-F1
#
_cell.length_a   1.000
_cell.length_b   1.000
_cell.length_c   1.000
_cell.angle_alpha   90.00
_cell.angle_beta   90.00
_cell.angle_gamma   90.00
#
_symmetry.space_group_name_H-M   'P 1'
#
loop_
_entity.id
_entity.type
_entity.pdbx_description
1 polymer ?
#
loop_
_entity_poly.entity_id
_entity_poly.type
_entity_poly.pdbx_seq_one_letter_code
_entity_poly.pdbx_strand_id
1 'polypeptide(L)'
;MIRPCRLPLSVAALPVLVLLAACEPDPRTAAPAEDQAEEQEDALPPPPKDPRRFIGRWARSDDQCTTDWWRFWADELRTATEGLRCDILPPDASFSDTELRTLCRTREGGVRETWNIEYGEDAETMTITGEEGQTVNLVKCA
;
A
#
# COMPACT_ATOMS: atom_id res chain seq x y z
N MET A 1 51.94 7.60 -19.08
CA MET A 1 51.53 6.27 -19.60
C MET A 1 50.00 6.32 -19.73
N ILE A 2 49.38 6.77 -20.83
CA ILE A 2 49.10 6.14 -22.14
C ILE A 2 48.37 4.77 -22.04
N ARG A 3 47.03 4.83 -22.21
CA ARG A 3 45.98 3.92 -22.80
C ARG A 3 46.31 2.43 -23.10
N PRO A 4 45.33 1.47 -23.16
CA PRO A 4 44.02 1.63 -23.83
C PRO A 4 42.78 0.80 -23.33
N CYS A 5 41.64 1.13 -23.96
CA CYS A 5 40.29 0.50 -23.93
C CYS A 5 40.24 -1.00 -24.30
N ARG A 6 39.10 -1.66 -24.00
CA ARG A 6 38.32 -2.46 -24.99
C ARG A 6 36.93 -2.88 -24.48
N LEU A 7 35.90 -2.51 -25.25
CA LEU A 7 34.57 -3.14 -25.35
C LEU A 7 34.62 -4.19 -26.48
N PRO A 8 33.82 -5.26 -26.38
CA PRO A 8 32.90 -5.62 -27.48
C PRO A 8 31.53 -6.04 -26.90
N LEU A 9 30.40 -5.38 -27.22
CA LEU A 9 29.58 -5.48 -28.43
C LEU A 9 29.48 -6.91 -29.02
N SER A 10 28.43 -7.64 -28.65
CA SER A 10 27.99 -8.87 -29.33
C SER A 10 26.56 -8.68 -29.85
N VAL A 11 26.46 -8.65 -31.17
CA VAL A 11 25.25 -8.72 -31.99
C VAL A 11 25.15 -10.15 -32.52
N ALA A 12 24.02 -10.83 -32.35
CA ALA A 12 23.60 -12.00 -33.11
C ALA A 12 22.18 -12.39 -32.66
N ALA A 13 21.26 -12.92 -33.46
CA ALA A 13 21.02 -13.00 -34.89
C ALA A 13 19.61 -13.60 -34.98
N LEU A 14 18.73 -13.05 -35.81
CA LEU A 14 17.39 -13.61 -36.09
C LEU A 14 17.53 -14.83 -37.01
N PRO A 15 16.74 -15.90 -36.79
CA PRO A 15 16.33 -16.79 -37.87
C PRO A 15 14.82 -16.73 -38.09
N VAL A 16 14.45 -16.36 -39.32
CA VAL A 16 13.14 -16.62 -39.92
C VAL A 16 13.07 -18.10 -40.29
N LEU A 17 12.01 -18.80 -39.87
CA LEU A 17 11.68 -20.13 -40.37
C LEU A 17 10.19 -20.20 -40.69
N VAL A 18 9.90 -20.20 -42.00
CA VAL A 18 8.61 -20.51 -42.60
C VAL A 18 8.44 -22.02 -42.61
N LEU A 19 7.35 -22.53 -42.04
CA LEU A 19 6.84 -23.88 -42.30
C LEU A 19 5.36 -23.78 -42.67
N LEU A 20 5.10 -23.89 -43.97
CA LEU A 20 3.81 -24.28 -44.53
C LEU A 20 3.72 -25.80 -44.45
N ALA A 21 2.80 -26.31 -43.63
CA ALA A 21 2.34 -27.69 -43.69
C ALA A 21 0.84 -27.72 -43.34
N ALA A 22 0.08 -28.33 -44.24
CA ALA A 22 -1.36 -28.38 -44.30
C ALA A 22 -1.98 -29.29 -43.22
N CYS A 23 -3.15 -28.90 -42.72
CA CYS A 23 -4.18 -29.84 -42.26
C CYS A 23 -5.51 -29.08 -42.23
N GLU A 24 -6.35 -29.29 -43.24
CA GLU A 24 -7.75 -28.84 -43.25
C GLU A 24 -8.55 -29.67 -42.23
N PRO A 25 -9.26 -29.05 -41.26
CA PRO A 25 -10.25 -29.75 -40.46
C PRO A 25 -11.64 -29.61 -41.10
N ASP A 26 -12.12 -30.78 -41.53
CA ASP A 26 -13.49 -31.22 -41.83
C ASP A 26 -14.66 -30.33 -41.33
N PRO A 27 -15.58 -29.88 -42.21
CA PRO A 27 -16.78 -29.17 -41.82
C PRO A 27 -17.96 -30.14 -41.72
N ARG A 28 -18.10 -30.82 -40.57
CA ARG A 28 -19.38 -31.23 -39.93
C ARG A 28 -19.18 -32.41 -38.98
N THR A 29 -19.05 -32.12 -37.69
CA THR A 29 -19.52 -32.92 -36.54
C THR A 29 -19.30 -32.02 -35.31
N ALA A 30 -20.26 -31.20 -34.87
CA ALA A 30 -21.41 -31.51 -34.01
C ALA A 30 -21.23 -30.90 -32.59
N ALA A 31 -21.75 -29.67 -32.43
CA ALA A 31 -22.38 -29.07 -31.24
C ALA A 31 -21.63 -29.01 -29.88
N PRO A 32 -22.20 -28.24 -28.93
CA PRO A 32 -21.89 -26.85 -28.64
C PRO A 32 -20.77 -26.74 -27.59
N ALA A 33 -19.69 -26.03 -27.90
CA ALA A 33 -18.82 -25.54 -26.84
C ALA A 33 -19.57 -24.39 -26.15
N GLU A 34 -20.10 -24.69 -24.98
CA GLU A 34 -20.64 -23.72 -24.04
C GLU A 34 -19.65 -22.56 -23.92
N ASP A 35 -20.12 -21.40 -24.36
CA ASP A 35 -19.51 -20.10 -24.19
C ASP A 35 -19.45 -19.83 -22.69
N GLN A 36 -18.43 -20.35 -22.01
CA GLN A 36 -17.97 -19.79 -20.76
C GLN A 36 -17.20 -18.53 -21.11
N ALA A 37 -17.95 -17.51 -21.54
CA ALA A 37 -17.59 -16.15 -21.25
C ALA A 37 -17.57 -16.05 -19.72
N GLU A 38 -16.40 -16.29 -19.14
CA GLU A 38 -16.02 -15.61 -17.91
C GLU A 38 -16.23 -14.13 -18.21
N GLU A 39 -17.40 -13.64 -17.80
CA GLU A 39 -17.66 -12.23 -17.61
C GLU A 39 -16.65 -11.79 -16.56
N GLN A 40 -15.46 -11.44 -17.06
CA GLN A 40 -14.46 -10.70 -16.33
C GLN A 40 -15.14 -9.36 -16.06
N GLU A 41 -15.90 -9.34 -14.97
CA GLU A 41 -16.50 -8.15 -14.41
C GLU A 41 -15.33 -7.18 -14.28
N ASP A 42 -15.28 -6.21 -15.20
CA ASP A 42 -14.32 -5.12 -15.24
C ASP A 42 -14.66 -4.28 -14.01
N ALA A 43 -14.23 -4.80 -12.86
CA ALA A 43 -14.45 -4.20 -11.56
C ALA A 43 -13.70 -2.89 -11.63
N LEU A 44 -14.48 -1.81 -11.79
CA LEU A 44 -14.01 -0.44 -11.68
C LEU A 44 -13.02 -0.38 -10.52
N PRO A 45 -11.82 0.19 -10.73
CA PRO A 45 -10.83 0.26 -9.67
C PRO A 45 -11.50 0.88 -8.44
N PRO A 46 -11.28 0.32 -7.24
CA PRO A 46 -11.92 0.82 -6.04
C PRO A 46 -11.67 2.33 -5.93
N PRO A 47 -12.66 3.11 -5.47
CA PRO A 47 -12.51 4.55 -5.37
C PRO A 47 -11.24 4.87 -4.58
N PRO A 48 -10.52 5.96 -4.94
CA PRO A 48 -9.30 6.34 -4.25
C PRO A 48 -9.57 6.41 -2.75
N LYS A 49 -8.75 5.72 -1.97
CA LYS A 49 -8.88 5.71 -0.52
C LYS A 49 -8.72 7.15 -0.03
N ASP A 50 -9.71 7.65 0.70
CA ASP A 50 -9.61 8.98 1.34
C ASP A 50 -8.27 9.05 2.12
N PRO A 51 -7.36 9.98 1.79
CA PRO A 51 -6.03 10.05 2.39
C PRO A 51 -6.06 10.41 3.88
N ARG A 52 -7.24 10.58 4.49
CA ARG A 52 -7.43 11.01 5.87
C ARG A 52 -8.24 10.03 6.71
N ARG A 53 -8.33 8.75 6.30
CA ARG A 53 -9.02 7.69 7.05
C ARG A 53 -8.54 7.54 8.49
N PHE A 54 -7.26 7.83 8.77
CA PHE A 54 -6.70 7.79 10.13
C PHE A 54 -7.25 8.91 11.03
N ILE A 55 -7.85 9.98 10.49
CA ILE A 55 -8.37 11.08 11.30
C ILE A 55 -9.53 10.57 12.15
N GLY A 56 -9.39 10.68 13.45
CA GLY A 56 -10.32 10.07 14.37
C GLY A 56 -9.72 9.83 15.74
N ARG A 57 -10.55 9.30 16.62
CA ARG A 57 -10.12 8.78 17.91
C ARG A 57 -10.07 7.27 17.76
N TRP A 58 -9.02 6.69 18.28
CA TRP A 58 -8.72 5.28 18.19
C TRP A 58 -8.26 4.80 19.55
N ALA A 59 -8.36 3.51 19.82
CA ALA A 59 -7.85 2.91 21.04
C ALA A 59 -7.52 1.44 20.79
N ARG A 60 -6.79 0.78 21.70
CA ARG A 60 -6.48 -0.66 21.55
C ARG A 60 -7.71 -1.56 21.73
N SER A 61 -8.76 -1.04 22.35
CA SER A 61 -10.07 -1.68 22.52
C SER A 61 -11.14 -0.62 22.82
N ASP A 62 -12.41 -0.99 22.70
CA ASP A 62 -13.54 -0.06 22.89
C ASP A 62 -13.59 0.55 24.30
N ASP A 63 -13.26 -0.22 25.34
CA ASP A 63 -13.25 0.26 26.72
C ASP A 63 -12.18 1.35 26.95
N GLN A 64 -11.12 1.35 26.15
CA GLN A 64 -10.02 2.32 26.24
C GLN A 64 -10.32 3.64 25.53
N CYS A 65 -11.42 3.75 24.76
CA CYS A 65 -11.74 4.97 24.02
C CYS A 65 -11.93 6.23 24.87
N THR A 66 -12.22 6.08 26.16
CA THR A 66 -12.37 7.21 27.09
C THR A 66 -11.12 7.50 27.91
N THR A 67 -10.27 6.51 28.14
CA THR A 67 -9.14 6.59 29.09
C THR A 67 -7.78 6.52 28.44
N ASP A 68 -7.61 5.73 27.38
CA ASP A 68 -6.33 5.46 26.72
C ASP A 68 -6.45 5.53 25.20
N TRP A 69 -6.89 6.70 24.73
CA TRP A 69 -7.11 6.95 23.32
C TRP A 69 -5.88 7.52 22.62
N TRP A 70 -5.85 7.27 21.31
CA TRP A 70 -4.99 7.89 20.31
C TRP A 70 -5.87 8.79 19.44
N ARG A 71 -5.56 10.07 19.32
CA ARG A 71 -6.34 11.02 18.52
C ARG A 71 -5.45 11.56 17.43
N PHE A 72 -5.89 11.32 16.20
CA PHE A 72 -5.26 11.83 15.00
C PHE A 72 -6.11 12.95 14.42
N TRP A 73 -5.46 14.08 14.17
CA TRP A 73 -5.94 15.17 13.31
C TRP A 73 -5.19 15.12 11.98
N ALA A 74 -5.42 16.10 11.10
CA ALA A 74 -4.72 16.17 9.83
C ALA A 74 -3.21 16.44 9.98
N ASP A 75 -2.82 17.12 11.05
CA ASP A 75 -1.49 17.68 11.29
C ASP A 75 -0.93 17.35 12.69
N GLU A 76 -1.66 16.57 13.51
CA GLU A 76 -1.30 16.29 14.88
C GLU A 76 -1.74 14.88 15.33
N LEU A 77 -0.88 14.21 16.10
CA LEU A 77 -1.19 12.99 16.85
C LEU A 77 -1.04 13.27 18.35
N ARG A 78 -2.01 12.83 19.14
CA ARG A 78 -1.90 12.79 20.61
C ARG A 78 -2.32 11.46 21.20
N THR A 79 -1.67 11.07 22.29
CA THR A 79 -2.14 9.95 23.13
C THR A 79 -2.55 10.43 24.52
N ALA A 80 -3.55 9.79 25.11
CA ALA A 80 -4.09 10.16 26.41
C ALA A 80 -3.14 9.77 27.56
N THR A 81 -2.66 8.53 27.55
CA THR A 81 -1.91 7.96 28.69
C THR A 81 -0.44 8.34 28.67
N GLU A 82 0.23 8.20 27.52
CA GLU A 82 1.65 8.53 27.41
C GLU A 82 1.90 10.04 27.29
N GLY A 83 0.85 10.82 27.03
CA GLY A 83 0.96 12.26 26.78
C GLY A 83 1.80 12.57 25.54
N LEU A 84 1.93 11.61 24.62
CA LEU A 84 2.69 11.77 23.40
C LEU A 84 2.03 12.85 22.55
N ARG A 85 2.84 13.74 22.00
CA ARG A 85 2.38 14.78 21.07
C ARG A 85 3.30 14.80 19.87
N CYS A 86 2.77 14.51 18.70
CA CYS A 86 3.53 14.54 17.46
C CYS A 86 2.87 15.46 16.43
N ASP A 87 3.69 16.22 15.73
CA ASP A 87 3.24 16.96 14.56
C ASP A 87 3.27 15.99 13.36
N ILE A 88 2.15 15.82 12.66
CA ILE A 88 2.07 15.00 11.44
C ILE A 88 2.65 15.83 10.30
N LEU A 89 3.70 15.32 9.68
CA LEU A 89 4.40 16.01 8.61
C LEU A 89 3.60 15.90 7.30
N PRO A 90 3.61 16.95 6.46
CA PRO A 90 2.91 16.91 5.20
C PRO A 90 3.44 15.78 4.31
N PRO A 91 2.57 15.20 3.47
CA PRO A 91 3.00 14.26 2.43
C PRO A 91 3.98 14.96 1.49
N ASP A 92 5.03 14.26 1.05
CA ASP A 92 5.86 14.70 -0.06
C ASP A 92 5.62 13.82 -1.29
N ALA A 93 6.38 14.05 -2.37
CA ALA A 93 6.22 13.32 -3.63
C ALA A 93 6.46 11.79 -3.52
N SER A 94 7.01 11.30 -2.40
CA SER A 94 7.22 9.87 -2.10
C SER A 94 6.16 9.27 -1.17
N PHE A 95 5.18 10.05 -0.72
CA PHE A 95 4.22 9.64 0.30
C PHE A 95 3.10 8.75 -0.26
N SER A 96 2.84 7.62 0.40
CA SER A 96 1.65 6.80 0.18
C SER A 96 0.57 7.10 1.21
N ASP A 97 -0.68 6.76 0.91
CA ASP A 97 -1.82 6.81 1.84
C ASP A 97 -1.72 5.84 3.04
N THR A 98 -0.69 4.99 3.01
CA THR A 98 -0.36 3.99 4.02
C THR A 98 0.88 4.36 4.84
N GLU A 99 1.50 5.52 4.62
CA GLU A 99 2.64 5.97 5.40
C GLU A 99 2.23 7.23 6.20
N LEU A 100 2.64 7.33 7.45
CA LEU A 100 2.42 8.49 8.30
C LEU A 100 3.74 8.90 8.92
N ARG A 101 4.18 10.11 8.59
CA ARG A 101 5.42 10.67 9.14
C ARG A 101 5.10 11.65 10.24
N THR A 102 5.79 11.53 11.35
CA THR A 102 5.52 12.34 12.54
C THR A 102 6.80 12.90 13.13
N LEU A 103 6.69 14.06 13.77
CA LEU A 103 7.73 14.62 14.62
C LEU A 103 7.20 14.66 16.06
N CYS A 104 7.53 13.63 16.82
CA CYS A 104 7.10 13.45 18.20
C CYS A 104 7.97 14.26 19.16
N ARG A 105 7.33 15.06 20.01
CA ARG A 105 8.02 15.94 20.96
C ARG A 105 8.43 15.17 22.21
N THR A 106 9.68 15.33 22.61
CA THR A 106 10.26 14.78 23.84
C THR A 106 10.90 15.90 24.65
N ARG A 107 11.43 15.60 25.85
CA ARG A 107 12.16 16.59 26.65
C ARG A 107 13.50 16.99 26.06
N GLU A 108 14.11 16.09 25.28
CA GLU A 108 15.45 16.25 24.70
C GLU A 108 15.39 16.82 23.27
N GLY A 109 14.20 16.92 22.68
CA GLY A 109 14.00 17.44 21.32
C GLY A 109 12.77 16.84 20.65
N GLY A 110 12.82 16.71 19.33
CA GLY A 110 11.80 16.00 18.54
C GLY A 110 12.40 14.75 17.89
N VAL A 111 11.70 13.63 17.95
CA VAL A 111 12.06 12.39 17.27
C VAL A 111 11.18 12.26 16.03
N ARG A 112 11.81 11.98 14.88
CA ARG A 112 11.07 11.65 13.66
C ARG A 112 10.77 10.17 13.66
N GLU A 113 9.53 9.84 13.35
CA GLU A 113 9.05 8.46 13.25
C GLU A 113 8.24 8.32 11.97
N THR A 114 8.46 7.21 11.27
CA THR A 114 7.64 6.79 10.13
C THR A 114 6.79 5.59 10.55
N TRP A 115 5.49 5.69 10.29
CA TRP A 115 4.53 4.65 10.61
C TRP A 115 3.88 4.14 9.33
N ASN A 116 3.84 2.82 9.15
CA ASN A 116 2.99 2.19 8.16
C ASN A 116 1.60 1.97 8.75
N ILE A 117 0.57 2.32 7.99
CA ILE A 117 -0.83 2.24 8.38
C ILE A 117 -1.55 1.29 7.44
N GLU A 118 -2.19 0.29 8.04
CA GLU A 118 -3.10 -0.62 7.36
C GLU A 118 -4.49 -0.49 7.99
N TYR A 119 -5.54 -0.49 7.17
CA TYR A 119 -6.92 -0.42 7.64
C TYR A 119 -7.61 -1.76 7.42
N GLY A 120 -8.48 -2.13 8.36
CA GLY A 120 -9.46 -3.19 8.12
C GLY A 120 -10.45 -2.81 7.01
N GLU A 121 -11.24 -3.78 6.55
CA GLU A 121 -12.16 -3.66 5.41
C GLU A 121 -13.10 -2.44 5.54
N ASP A 122 -13.65 -2.20 6.73
CA ASP A 122 -14.58 -1.12 7.00
C ASP A 122 -13.92 0.18 7.53
N ALA A 123 -12.59 0.22 7.64
CA ALA A 123 -11.85 1.30 8.30
C ALA A 123 -12.28 1.58 9.77
N GLU A 124 -12.86 0.57 10.42
CA GLU A 124 -13.17 0.56 11.85
C GLU A 124 -12.00 -0.01 12.69
N THR A 125 -11.03 -0.65 12.03
CA THR A 125 -9.77 -1.07 12.63
C THR A 125 -8.60 -0.50 11.85
N MET A 126 -7.50 -0.24 12.56
CA MET A 126 -6.28 0.30 12.02
C MET A 126 -5.08 -0.37 12.70
N THR A 127 -4.14 -0.83 11.90
CA THR A 127 -2.86 -1.37 12.37
C THR A 127 -1.77 -0.37 12.02
N ILE A 128 -1.02 0.06 13.04
CA ILE A 128 0.13 0.94 12.88
C ILE A 128 1.40 0.15 13.15
N THR A 129 2.34 0.16 12.20
CA THR A 129 3.65 -0.48 12.34
C THR A 129 4.76 0.57 12.21
N GLY A 130 5.60 0.71 13.23
CA GLY A 130 6.72 1.65 13.18
C GLY A 130 7.98 1.06 12.55
N GLU A 131 9.01 1.89 12.40
CA GLU A 131 10.25 1.53 11.66
C GLU A 131 11.01 0.34 12.28
N GLU A 132 10.96 0.15 13.60
CA GLU A 132 11.59 -1.00 14.27
C GLU A 132 10.70 -2.25 14.30
N GLY A 133 9.56 -2.22 13.60
CA GLY A 133 8.63 -3.34 13.48
C GLY A 133 7.63 -3.49 14.63
N GLN A 134 7.58 -2.53 15.55
CA GLN A 134 6.54 -2.47 16.58
C GLN A 134 5.17 -2.27 15.93
N THR A 135 4.22 -3.14 16.25
CA THR A 135 2.85 -3.07 15.71
C THR A 135 1.83 -2.79 16.81
N VAL A 136 0.88 -1.91 16.52
CA VAL A 136 -0.25 -1.58 17.38
C VAL A 136 -1.54 -1.73 16.59
N ASN A 137 -2.44 -2.58 17.08
CA ASN A 137 -3.79 -2.69 16.55
C ASN A 137 -4.71 -1.73 17.30
N LEU A 138 -5.52 -0.99 16.56
CA LEU A 138 -6.42 0.02 17.08
C LEU A 138 -7.83 -0.20 16.50
N VAL A 139 -8.83 0.03 17.33
CA VAL A 139 -10.24 0.15 16.95
C VAL A 139 -10.63 1.62 16.96
N LYS A 140 -11.56 1.98 16.08
CA LYS A 140 -12.08 3.34 16.00
C LYS A 140 -13.06 3.58 17.14
N CYS A 141 -12.92 4.73 17.78
CA CYS A 141 -13.83 5.16 18.82
C CYS A 141 -15.02 5.90 18.21
N ALA A 142 -16.21 5.62 18.75
CA ALA A 142 -17.46 6.31 18.42
C ALA A 142 -17.46 7.80 18.80
#